data_AF-A0A9X8DLY2-F1
#
_entry.id   AF-A0A9X8DLY2-F1
#
_cell.length_a   1.000
_cell.length_b   1.000
_cell.length_c   1.000
_cell.angle_alpha   90.00
_cell.angle_beta   90.00
_cell.angle_gamma   90.00
#
_symmetry.space_group_name_H-M   'P 1'
#
loop_
_entity.id
_entity.type
_entity.pdbx_description
1 polymer ?
#
loop_
_entity_poly.entity_id
_entity_poly.type
_entity_poly.pdbx_seq_one_letter_code
_entity_poly.pdbx_strand_id
1 'polypeptide(L)'
;MCGCSRYDALVVGQVTSTGTLVHLVQGTLEGSIEAQFAHQHIVRQGKAGVLVFVPGYEGLVDVSGELMAQQSIFGMGLQILRQLGATSVVLVAATAPLFDTNGFGIDVERFEVLATQ
;
A
#
# COMPACT_ATOMS: atom_id res chain seq x y z
N MET A 1 15.91 6.17 20.98
CA MET A 1 15.01 7.20 20.42
C MET A 1 13.83 6.46 19.81
N CYS A 2 12.60 6.68 20.27
CA CYS A 2 11.43 6.16 19.55
C CYS A 2 11.35 6.92 18.23
N GLY A 3 11.89 6.33 17.16
CA GLY A 3 11.85 6.93 15.83
C GLY A 3 10.42 6.96 15.35
N CYS A 4 9.89 8.14 15.06
CA CYS A 4 8.68 8.22 14.24
C CYS A 4 9.01 7.64 12.87
N SER A 5 8.42 6.48 12.54
CA SER A 5 8.47 5.97 11.17
C SER A 5 7.71 6.93 10.28
N ARG A 6 8.39 7.47 9.27
CA ARG A 6 7.77 8.29 8.23
C ARG A 6 7.12 7.36 7.21
N TYR A 7 5.87 7.63 6.89
CA TYR A 7 5.14 6.93 5.81
C TYR A 7 5.07 7.90 4.64
N ASP A 8 5.53 7.46 3.48
CA ASP A 8 5.45 8.22 2.25
C ASP A 8 4.48 7.54 1.29
N ALA A 9 3.79 8.35 0.48
CA ALA A 9 2.82 7.86 -0.50
C ALA A 9 3.03 8.55 -1.85
N LEU A 10 3.19 7.76 -2.91
CA LEU A 10 3.15 8.24 -4.28
C LEU A 10 1.70 8.16 -4.77
N VAL A 11 1.11 9.32 -5.08
CA VAL A 11 -0.25 9.42 -5.61
C VAL A 11 -0.21 9.60 -7.12
N VAL A 12 -0.95 8.74 -7.84
CA VAL A 12 -1.15 8.80 -9.28
C VAL A 12 -2.60 9.21 -9.53
N GLY A 13 -2.80 10.38 -10.15
CA GLY A 13 -4.13 10.91 -10.42
C GLY A 13 -4.80 11.53 -9.18
N GLN A 14 -6.14 11.47 -9.13
CA GLN A 14 -6.95 11.99 -8.03
C GLN A 14 -7.61 10.84 -7.28
N VAL A 15 -7.32 10.69 -5.99
CA VAL A 15 -7.94 9.66 -5.15
C VAL A 15 -9.45 9.85 -5.14
N THR A 16 -10.17 8.80 -5.50
CA THR A 16 -11.63 8.76 -5.47
C THR A 16 -12.10 8.05 -4.20
N SER A 17 -13.37 8.29 -3.84
CA SER A 17 -13.98 7.64 -2.67
C SER A 17 -13.93 6.11 -2.76
N THR A 18 -14.06 5.54 -3.96
CA THR A 18 -14.02 4.10 -4.22
C THR A 18 -13.18 3.80 -5.45
N GLY A 19 -12.73 2.55 -5.60
CA GLY A 19 -12.04 2.06 -6.79
C GLY A 19 -10.58 2.52 -6.97
N THR A 20 -10.03 3.30 -6.04
CA THR A 20 -8.60 3.69 -6.03
C THR A 20 -7.74 2.44 -5.87
N LEU A 21 -6.78 2.25 -6.78
CA LEU A 21 -5.83 1.14 -6.73
C LEU A 21 -4.73 1.43 -5.69
N VAL A 22 -4.45 0.49 -4.80
CA VAL A 22 -3.47 0.67 -3.72
C VAL A 22 -2.45 -0.44 -3.72
N HIS A 23 -1.18 -0.07 -3.67
CA HIS A 23 -0.10 -1.02 -3.48
C HIS A 23 0.73 -0.63 -2.25
N LEU A 24 1.06 -1.62 -1.42
CA LEU A 24 1.92 -1.43 -0.26
C LEU A 24 3.31 -1.93 -0.60
N VAL A 25 4.26 -1.02 -0.60
CA VAL A 25 5.63 -1.29 -1.01
C VAL A 25 6.44 -1.68 0.21
N GLN A 26 7.09 -2.84 0.12
CA GLN A 26 8.12 -3.24 1.07
C GLN A 26 9.44 -2.54 0.69
N GLY A 27 9.94 -1.67 1.57
CA GLY A 27 11.15 -0.86 1.31
C GLY A 27 10.84 0.43 0.53
N THR A 28 11.54 0.64 -0.60
CA THR A 28 11.39 1.84 -1.43
C THR A 28 10.84 1.50 -2.82
N LEU A 29 10.27 2.50 -3.50
CA LEU A 29 9.75 2.36 -4.86
C LEU A 29 10.85 1.97 -5.85
N GLU A 30 12.03 2.58 -5.74
CA GLU A 30 13.17 2.31 -6.62
C GLU A 30 13.80 0.94 -6.32
N GLY A 31 13.75 0.50 -5.05
CA GLY A 31 14.32 -0.77 -4.60
C GLY A 31 13.43 -1.99 -4.84
N SER A 32 12.14 -1.80 -5.16
CA SER A 32 11.18 -2.88 -5.32
C SER A 32 10.69 -3.02 -6.76
N ILE A 33 11.04 -4.16 -7.40
CA ILE A 33 10.56 -4.52 -8.74
C ILE A 33 9.03 -4.62 -8.75
N GLU A 34 8.43 -5.21 -7.71
CA GLU A 34 6.97 -5.30 -7.59
C GLU A 34 6.33 -3.91 -7.52
N ALA A 35 6.92 -2.98 -6.78
CA ALA A 35 6.42 -1.61 -6.69
C ALA A 35 6.48 -0.88 -8.03
N GLN A 36 7.54 -1.12 -8.82
CA GLN A 36 7.64 -0.57 -10.18
C GLN A 36 6.57 -1.16 -11.11
N PHE A 37 6.31 -2.46 -11.04
CA PHE A 37 5.21 -3.07 -11.79
C PHE A 37 3.85 -2.55 -11.33
N ALA A 38 3.63 -2.39 -10.03
CA ALA A 38 2.40 -1.83 -9.48
C ALA A 38 2.16 -0.41 -9.99
N HIS A 39 3.20 0.41 -9.99
CA HIS A 39 3.12 1.78 -10.50
C HIS A 39 2.75 1.78 -11.99
N GLN A 40 3.42 0.96 -12.81
CA GLN A 40 3.09 0.84 -14.22
C GLN A 40 1.67 0.33 -14.45
N HIS A 41 1.21 -0.65 -13.66
CA HIS A 41 -0.13 -1.22 -13.74
C HIS A 41 -1.20 -0.16 -13.49
N ILE A 42 -1.03 0.64 -12.43
CA ILE A 42 -1.93 1.75 -12.10
C ILE A 42 -2.01 2.75 -13.25
N VAL A 43 -0.85 3.18 -13.76
CA VAL A 43 -0.77 4.14 -14.88
C VAL A 43 -1.41 3.58 -16.15
N ARG A 44 -1.16 2.31 -16.49
CA ARG A 44 -1.73 1.66 -17.69
C ARG A 44 -3.25 1.52 -17.64
N GLN A 45 -3.84 1.33 -16.46
CA GLN A 45 -5.29 1.28 -16.31
C GLN A 45 -5.97 2.65 -16.43
N GLY A 46 -5.20 3.76 -16.42
CA GLY A 46 -5.75 5.11 -16.41
C GLY A 46 -6.57 5.41 -15.16
N LYS A 47 -6.35 4.69 -14.07
CA LYS A 47 -7.06 4.82 -12.80
C LYS A 47 -6.23 5.63 -11.79
N ALA A 48 -6.93 6.17 -10.80
CA ALA A 48 -6.29 6.69 -9.62
C ALA A 48 -5.61 5.57 -8.84
N GLY A 49 -4.43 5.83 -8.30
CA GLY A 49 -3.79 4.89 -7.41
C GLY A 49 -2.77 5.50 -6.48
N VAL A 50 -2.43 4.73 -5.45
CA VAL A 50 -1.51 5.14 -4.39
C VAL A 50 -0.55 4.00 -4.10
N LEU A 51 0.74 4.31 -4.09
CA LEU A 51 1.77 3.42 -3.59
C LEU A 51 2.25 3.94 -2.24
N VAL A 52 2.05 3.17 -1.18
CA VAL A 52 2.47 3.54 0.18
C VAL A 52 3.74 2.79 0.54
N PHE A 53 4.75 3.49 1.03
CA PHE A 53 6.03 2.92 1.44
C PHE A 53 6.52 3.53 2.76
N VAL A 54 7.38 2.78 3.45
CA VAL A 54 8.05 3.24 4.68
C VAL A 54 9.55 3.19 4.45
N PRO A 55 10.22 4.35 4.33
CA PRO A 55 11.67 4.38 4.35
C PRO A 55 12.22 3.69 5.60
N GLY A 56 13.08 2.68 5.42
CA GLY A 56 13.60 1.86 6.51
C GLY A 56 12.66 0.75 6.99
N TYR A 57 11.78 0.25 6.11
CA TYR A 57 10.92 -0.91 6.36
C TYR A 57 11.67 -2.10 6.98
N GLU A 58 12.90 -2.36 6.55
CA GLU A 58 13.74 -3.43 7.08
C GLU A 58 13.95 -3.29 8.59
N GLY A 59 14.19 -2.06 9.08
CA GLY A 59 14.33 -1.81 10.51
C GLY A 59 13.03 -2.02 11.29
N LEU A 60 11.87 -1.88 10.64
CA LEU A 60 10.58 -2.17 11.24
C LEU A 60 10.33 -3.68 11.33
N VAL A 61 10.76 -4.44 10.33
CA VAL A 61 10.78 -5.91 10.34
C VAL A 61 11.72 -6.42 11.43
N ASP A 62 12.92 -5.87 11.57
CA ASP A 62 13.90 -6.29 12.57
C ASP A 62 13.38 -6.14 14.01
N VAL A 63 12.54 -5.13 14.26
CA VAL A 63 12.01 -4.83 15.60
C VAL A 63 10.71 -5.57 15.90
N SER A 64 9.80 -5.67 14.91
CA SER A 64 8.43 -6.16 15.13
C SER A 64 8.14 -7.52 14.51
N GLY A 65 9.02 -8.02 13.65
CA GLY A 65 8.78 -9.19 12.81
C GLY A 65 7.94 -8.86 11.57
N GLU A 66 8.11 -9.67 10.51
CA GLU A 66 7.53 -9.42 9.18
C GLU A 66 6.02 -9.19 9.21
N LEU A 67 5.26 -10.04 9.90
CA LEU A 67 3.79 -9.97 9.90
C LEU A 67 3.28 -8.69 10.59
N MET A 68 3.90 -8.26 11.69
CA MET A 68 3.52 -7.03 12.38
C MET A 68 3.93 -5.80 11.57
N ALA A 69 5.05 -5.89 10.85
CA ALA A 69 5.49 -4.84 9.95
C ALA A 69 4.51 -4.62 8.80
N GLN A 70 4.07 -5.71 8.17
CA GLN A 70 3.10 -5.69 7.09
C GLN A 70 1.74 -5.15 7.55
N GLN A 71 1.25 -5.56 8.71
CA GLN A 71 0.01 -5.01 9.27
C GLN A 71 0.12 -3.52 9.59
N SER A 72 1.29 -3.08 10.07
CA SER A 72 1.52 -1.67 10.42
C SER A 72 1.52 -0.78 9.19
N ILE A 73 2.23 -1.17 8.12
CA ILE A 73 2.20 -0.42 6.85
C ILE A 73 0.82 -0.47 6.20
N PHE A 74 0.12 -1.60 6.28
CA PHE A 74 -1.23 -1.73 5.79
C PHE A 74 -2.19 -0.75 6.47
N GLY A 75 -2.22 -0.76 7.81
CA GLY A 75 -3.10 0.11 8.57
C GLY A 75 -2.80 1.59 8.34
N MET A 76 -1.52 1.98 8.36
CA MET A 76 -1.13 3.37 8.11
C MET A 76 -1.40 3.80 6.68
N GLY A 77 -1.19 2.92 5.69
CA GLY A 77 -1.54 3.19 4.30
C GLY A 77 -3.03 3.47 4.13
N LEU A 78 -3.90 2.68 4.76
CA LEU A 78 -5.33 2.92 4.74
C LEU A 78 -5.73 4.22 5.46
N GLN A 79 -5.05 4.60 6.55
CA GLN A 79 -5.30 5.92 7.17
C GLN A 79 -4.93 7.09 6.24
N ILE A 80 -3.81 6.99 5.49
CA ILE A 80 -3.44 7.99 4.49
C ILE A 80 -4.54 8.11 3.43
N LEU A 81 -4.99 6.98 2.89
CA LEU A 81 -6.06 6.93 1.89
C LEU A 81 -7.37 7.55 2.41
N ARG A 82 -7.68 7.36 3.68
CA ARG A 82 -8.86 7.94 4.32
C ARG A 82 -8.77 9.45 4.39
N GLN A 83 -7.59 9.97 4.73
CA GLN A 83 -7.33 11.41 4.73
C GLN A 83 -7.40 12.00 3.31
N LEU A 84 -7.10 11.20 2.29
CA LEU A 84 -7.27 11.57 0.88
C LEU A 84 -8.72 11.40 0.37
N GLY A 85 -9.65 10.98 1.22
CA GLY A 85 -11.09 10.91 0.89
C GLY A 85 -11.59 9.53 0.42
N ALA A 86 -10.76 8.49 0.48
CA ALA A 86 -11.20 7.13 0.16
C ALA A 86 -12.05 6.52 1.29
N THR A 87 -13.13 5.84 0.91
CA THR A 87 -13.96 4.99 1.78
C THR A 87 -13.72 3.51 1.50
N SER A 88 -13.33 3.17 0.27
CA SER A 88 -12.94 1.83 -0.12
C SER A 88 -11.84 1.84 -1.18
N VAL A 89 -11.05 0.76 -1.25
CA VAL A 89 -9.91 0.65 -2.15
C VAL A 89 -9.78 -0.74 -2.76
N VAL A 90 -9.04 -0.83 -3.85
CA VAL A 90 -8.67 -2.08 -4.50
C VAL A 90 -7.21 -2.35 -4.18
N LEU A 91 -6.94 -3.41 -3.42
CA LEU A 91 -5.58 -3.77 -3.07
C LEU A 91 -4.93 -4.50 -4.26
N VAL A 92 -3.77 -4.02 -4.69
CA VAL A 92 -3.00 -4.61 -5.78
C VAL A 92 -1.68 -5.15 -5.21
N ALA A 93 -1.41 -6.45 -5.36
CA ALA A 93 -0.12 -7.04 -5.00
C ALA A 93 0.07 -8.39 -5.71
N ALA A 94 1.28 -8.94 -5.68
CA ALA A 94 1.55 -10.27 -6.23
C ALA A 94 0.89 -11.39 -5.41
N THR A 95 0.77 -11.21 -4.09
CA THR A 95 0.16 -12.18 -3.17
C THR A 95 -0.84 -11.50 -2.24
N ALA A 96 -1.88 -12.23 -1.85
CA ALA A 96 -2.86 -11.72 -0.90
C ALA A 96 -2.22 -11.53 0.49
N PRO A 97 -2.64 -10.53 1.27
CA PRO A 97 -2.16 -10.35 2.64
C PRO A 97 -2.35 -11.62 3.49
N LEU A 98 -1.36 -11.91 4.34
CA LEU A 98 -1.40 -13.05 5.27
C LEU A 98 -2.18 -12.75 6.57
N PHE A 99 -2.90 -11.64 6.61
CA PHE A 99 -3.60 -11.13 7.78
C PHE A 99 -4.99 -10.59 7.39
N ASP A 100 -5.85 -10.40 8.40
CA ASP A 100 -7.17 -9.83 8.20
C ASP A 100 -7.06 -8.37 7.74
N THR A 101 -7.65 -8.05 6.60
CA THR A 101 -7.66 -6.71 6.01
C THR A 101 -8.82 -5.84 6.51
N ASN A 102 -9.70 -6.39 7.35
CA ASN A 102 -10.83 -5.67 7.95
C ASN A 102 -10.41 -4.86 9.19
N GLY A 103 -11.23 -3.88 9.56
CA GLY A 103 -11.06 -3.14 10.81
C GLY A 103 -10.10 -1.94 10.75
N PHE A 104 -9.59 -1.59 9.57
CA PHE A 104 -8.67 -0.46 9.36
C PHE A 104 -9.35 0.84 8.94
N GLY A 105 -10.68 0.89 8.93
CA GLY A 105 -11.47 2.11 8.69
C GLY A 105 -11.68 2.47 7.21
N ILE A 106 -11.14 1.68 6.29
CA ILE A 106 -11.45 1.67 4.85
C ILE A 106 -11.71 0.22 4.45
N ASP A 107 -12.71 0.02 3.59
CA ASP A 107 -13.02 -1.29 3.06
C ASP A 107 -12.08 -1.67 1.91
N VAL A 108 -11.57 -2.90 1.93
CA VAL A 108 -10.90 -3.49 0.76
C VAL A 108 -11.97 -4.13 -0.11
N GLU A 109 -12.29 -3.50 -1.24
CA GLU A 109 -13.34 -3.97 -2.16
C GLU A 109 -13.01 -5.34 -2.74
N ARG A 110 -11.76 -5.49 -3.16
CA ARG A 110 -11.21 -6.71 -3.74
C ARG A 110 -9.68 -6.66 -3.75
N PHE A 111 -9.11 -7.84 -3.92
CA PHE A 111 -7.70 -8.03 -4.21
C PHE A 111 -7.50 -8.25 -5.71
N GLU A 112 -6.59 -7.51 -6.31
CA GLU A 112 -6.20 -7.61 -7.71
C GLU A 112 -4.75 -8.11 -7.79
N VAL A 113 -4.56 -9.28 -8.40
CA VAL A 113 -3.22 -9.87 -8.53
C VAL A 113 -2.43 -9.07 -9.56
N LEU A 114 -1.23 -8.63 -9.16
CA LEU A 114 -0.24 -8.05 -10.06
C LEU A 114 0.34 -9.17 -10.93
N ALA A 115 -0.27 -9.39 -12.09
CA ALA A 115 0.28 -10.31 -13.09
C ALA A 115 1.57 -9.69 -13.66
N THR A 116 2.72 -10.27 -13.32
CA THR A 116 3.97 -10.04 -14.05
C THR A 116 3.80 -10.60 -15.45
N GLN A 117 3.46 -9.74 -16.42
CA GLN A 117 3.54 -10.03 -17.85
C GLN A 117 4.89 -9.63 -18.40
#